data_AF-A0A3M7M8N4-F1
#
_entry.id   AF-A0A3M7M8N4-F1
#
_cell.length_a   1.000
_cell.length_b   1.000
_cell.length_c   1.000
_cell.angle_alpha   90.00
_cell.angle_beta   90.00
_cell.angle_gamma   90.00
#
_symmetry.space_group_name_H-M   'P 1'
#
loop_
_entity.id
_entity.type
_entity.pdbx_description
1 polymer ?
#
loop_
_entity_poly.entity_id
_entity_poly.type
_entity_poly.pdbx_seq_one_letter_code
_entity_poly.pdbx_strand_id
1 'polypeptide(L)'
;MENDQTIRIKTTPPSDRKKKGKGGSRDIEIQGSRRGGLDWEELGGEYLHFNLYKENKDTMEVVGFLGSKLNCGPKGFGFAGTKDRRACTVQRVCVKRQTAQRMQNFNKMLFNACVGNFEYRRNDLKLGDLMGNEFTITLRDCHFQGEQGLTFEQRQKLAGEVVGKAIVDFSQKGFINYYGLQRFGSFAASTDAIGRKMLQGDLQGAVEHLLAYTDVALAAADGNNADSGIHVSQDDRNRAKALHIWKTKGSGSEALEFLPRKFTAERNIIQHLSSRNSKSGRYDRKTDWQGALMTIPRNLRLMYVHAYQSLVWNTVAGKRWTTYSDKVVEGDLVLVNEHRDKELSSAGITGVDTTIDQDGEMIINPSGTENANAPEANFERARALTAAEVASGQYTIWDVVLPQPGFDIEYPKNDIGAFYTEFMGSEQGGGLDPFNMRRQWREVSLSGGYRKFLSKPLGPINFTLHEYLKSDEQFVQTDLQRLARERDAGAAKDQAGAGGTGDLKIDAGEEQDDRQEKKIALVLNMQLASSQYATIALRELMKADGVKAFKPEFMGGR
;
A
#
# COMPACT_ATOMS: atom_id res chain seq x y z
N MET A 1 14.69 37.32 54.61
CA MET A 1 13.95 37.95 53.50
C MET A 1 14.19 37.11 52.27
N GLU A 2 13.10 36.78 51.58
CA GLU A 2 12.99 35.95 50.37
C GLU A 2 14.01 36.36 49.28
N ASN A 3 14.70 35.43 48.64
CA ASN A 3 14.32 34.69 47.41
C ASN A 3 13.87 35.61 46.25
N ASP A 4 14.79 35.90 45.31
CA ASP A 4 14.52 35.57 43.92
C ASP A 4 15.79 35.42 43.07
N GLN A 5 15.84 34.32 42.33
CA GLN A 5 16.82 33.93 41.34
C GLN A 5 16.28 34.30 39.95
N THR A 6 16.68 35.43 39.37
CA THR A 6 16.48 35.63 37.92
C THR A 6 17.69 36.28 37.23
N ILE A 7 18.31 35.51 36.33
CA ILE A 7 19.28 36.02 35.33
C ILE A 7 18.46 36.44 34.11
N ARG A 8 18.42 37.74 33.80
CA ARG A 8 17.87 38.25 32.53
C ARG A 8 18.95 38.23 31.45
N ILE A 9 18.81 37.33 30.48
CA ILE A 9 19.61 37.31 29.26
C ILE A 9 19.04 38.35 28.28
N LYS A 10 19.79 39.41 27.99
CA LYS A 10 19.54 40.33 26.87
C LYS A 10 20.44 39.93 25.70
N THR A 11 19.85 39.66 24.55
CA THR A 11 20.53 39.36 23.29
C THR A 11 21.29 40.57 22.75
N THR A 12 22.61 40.44 22.62
CA THR A 12 23.50 41.41 21.97
C THR A 12 23.32 41.39 20.45
N PRO A 13 23.17 42.54 19.77
CA PRO A 13 23.19 42.60 18.31
C PRO A 13 24.65 42.47 17.78
N PRO A 14 24.89 41.87 16.61
CA PRO A 14 26.24 41.74 16.04
C PRO A 14 26.80 43.09 15.56
N SER A 15 28.12 43.22 15.72
CA SER A 15 28.94 44.43 15.56
C SER A 15 29.09 44.95 14.13
N ASP A 16 28.85 46.25 13.94
CA ASP A 16 29.26 47.03 12.76
C ASP A 16 30.70 47.55 12.90
N ARG A 17 31.58 47.16 11.98
CA ARG A 17 32.95 47.70 11.85
C ARG A 17 32.98 48.83 10.82
N LYS A 18 33.49 50.00 11.23
CA LYS A 18 33.48 51.29 10.52
C LYS A 18 34.32 51.35 9.22
N LYS A 19 33.71 52.03 8.23
CA LYS A 19 34.21 52.95 7.17
C LYS A 19 35.73 53.11 6.91
N LYS A 20 36.07 53.14 5.61
CA LYS A 20 36.83 54.21 4.94
C LYS A 20 36.30 54.40 3.51
N GLY A 21 36.08 55.65 3.10
CA GLY A 21 35.37 56.01 1.86
C GLY A 21 36.23 56.63 0.76
N LYS A 22 35.61 56.88 -0.39
CA LYS A 22 35.76 58.06 -1.26
C LYS A 22 34.84 57.96 -2.49
N GLY A 23 34.06 59.02 -2.73
CA GLY A 23 33.81 59.61 -4.05
C GLY A 23 32.75 59.00 -4.96
N GLY A 24 31.77 59.82 -5.36
CA GLY A 24 31.06 59.66 -6.63
C GLY A 24 29.54 59.59 -6.52
N SER A 25 28.88 60.76 -6.51
CA SER A 25 27.44 60.88 -6.72
C SER A 25 27.10 60.46 -8.15
N ARG A 26 26.33 59.38 -8.31
CA ARG A 26 25.54 59.10 -9.50
C ARG A 26 24.22 58.50 -9.05
N ASP A 27 23.15 59.24 -9.31
CA ASP A 27 21.78 58.77 -9.26
C ASP A 27 21.67 57.50 -10.10
N ILE A 28 21.34 56.38 -9.45
CA ILE A 28 20.96 55.14 -10.11
C ILE A 28 19.53 54.87 -9.67
N GLU A 29 18.63 55.14 -10.62
CA GLU A 29 17.27 54.63 -10.68
C GLU A 29 17.23 53.19 -10.17
N ILE A 30 16.24 52.89 -9.34
CA ILE A 30 15.92 51.52 -8.90
C ILE A 30 15.35 50.78 -10.12
N GLN A 31 16.23 50.37 -11.04
CA GLN A 31 15.94 49.34 -12.03
C GLN A 31 16.14 47.97 -11.38
N GLY A 32 15.13 47.13 -11.58
CA GLY A 32 15.06 45.79 -11.05
C GLY A 32 16.32 44.97 -11.37
N SER A 33 16.92 44.42 -10.32
CA SER A 33 17.80 43.27 -10.43
C SER A 33 17.70 42.44 -9.16
N ARG A 34 16.54 41.76 -9.01
CA ARG A 34 16.54 40.49 -8.30
C ARG A 34 17.01 39.45 -9.30
N ARG A 35 18.22 38.94 -9.10
CA ARG A 35 18.77 37.76 -9.78
C ARG A 35 17.68 36.69 -9.91
N GLY A 36 17.44 36.23 -11.14
CA GLY A 36 16.32 35.37 -11.55
C GLY A 36 16.08 34.17 -10.65
N GLY A 37 15.24 34.36 -9.63
CA GLY A 37 14.48 33.27 -9.04
C GLY A 37 13.32 32.97 -9.97
N LEU A 38 13.14 31.70 -10.33
CA LEU A 38 11.91 31.25 -11.00
C LEU A 38 10.73 31.70 -10.14
N ASP A 39 9.85 32.52 -10.71
CA ASP A 39 8.58 32.82 -10.06
C ASP A 39 7.68 31.60 -10.19
N TRP A 40 7.50 30.88 -9.09
CA TRP A 40 6.67 29.68 -9.06
C TRP A 40 5.20 30.02 -9.31
N GLU A 41 4.78 31.27 -9.05
CA GLU A 41 3.42 31.71 -9.37
C GLU A 41 3.19 31.81 -10.87
N GLU A 42 4.17 32.30 -11.64
CA GLU A 42 4.14 32.34 -13.11
C GLU A 42 4.10 30.94 -13.73
N LEU A 43 4.70 29.94 -13.07
CA LEU A 43 4.69 28.56 -13.52
C LEU A 43 3.38 27.82 -13.20
N GLY A 44 2.50 28.36 -12.34
CA GLY A 44 1.24 27.73 -11.92
C GLY A 44 1.23 27.14 -10.51
N GLY A 45 2.34 27.26 -9.77
CA GLY A 45 2.45 26.93 -8.35
C GLY A 45 3.77 26.27 -7.95
N GLU A 46 3.96 26.11 -6.63
CA GLU A 46 5.21 25.58 -6.07
C GLU A 46 5.37 24.05 -6.19
N TYR A 47 4.32 23.31 -6.52
CA TYR A 47 4.36 21.85 -6.59
C TYR A 47 4.41 21.38 -8.03
N LEU A 48 5.47 20.64 -8.38
CA LEU A 48 5.57 19.95 -9.65
C LEU A 48 4.92 18.58 -9.53
N HIS A 49 3.79 18.41 -10.20
CA HIS A 49 3.09 17.15 -10.37
C HIS A 49 3.59 16.44 -11.63
N PHE A 50 3.72 15.12 -11.57
CA PHE A 50 4.17 14.30 -12.68
C PHE A 50 3.67 12.86 -12.53
N ASN A 51 3.71 12.10 -13.62
CA ASN A 51 3.41 10.68 -13.63
C ASN A 51 4.71 9.90 -13.39
N LEU A 52 4.68 8.98 -12.43
CA LEU A 52 5.74 8.01 -12.17
C LEU A 52 5.30 6.66 -12.72
N TYR A 53 6.01 6.18 -13.74
CA TYR A 53 5.97 4.82 -14.25
C TYR A 53 7.05 3.97 -13.55
N LYS A 54 6.72 2.76 -13.11
CA LYS A 54 7.68 1.81 -12.53
C LYS A 54 7.33 0.36 -12.89
N GLU A 55 8.36 -0.47 -13.08
CA GLU A 55 8.24 -1.92 -13.33
C GLU A 55 9.03 -2.70 -12.28
N ASN A 56 8.37 -3.65 -11.61
CA ASN A 56 9.00 -4.52 -10.62
C ASN A 56 9.75 -3.75 -9.50
N LYS A 57 9.20 -2.59 -9.09
CA LYS A 57 9.78 -1.68 -8.09
C LYS A 57 8.73 -1.19 -7.12
N ASP A 58 9.15 -0.96 -5.89
CA ASP A 58 8.33 -0.31 -4.87
C ASP A 58 8.31 1.22 -5.09
N THR A 59 7.20 1.89 -4.76
CA THR A 59 7.07 3.35 -4.89
C THR A 59 8.13 4.09 -4.06
N MET A 60 8.40 3.64 -2.83
CA MET A 60 9.37 4.26 -1.94
C MET A 60 10.81 4.01 -2.37
N GLU A 61 11.08 2.92 -3.09
CA GLU A 61 12.38 2.66 -3.70
C GLU A 61 12.73 3.77 -4.72
N VAL A 62 11.79 4.09 -5.62
CA VAL A 62 12.00 5.11 -6.65
C VAL A 62 12.01 6.53 -6.06
N VAL A 63 11.04 6.83 -5.18
CA VAL A 63 10.96 8.12 -4.50
C VAL A 63 12.19 8.36 -3.61
N GLY A 64 12.68 7.33 -2.92
CA GLY A 64 13.90 7.41 -2.11
C GLY A 64 15.14 7.72 -2.95
N PHE A 65 15.27 7.07 -4.11
CA PHE A 65 16.34 7.38 -5.06
C PHE A 65 16.26 8.84 -5.55
N LEU A 66 15.09 9.29 -6.03
CA LEU A 66 14.90 10.66 -6.49
C LEU A 66 15.16 11.69 -5.37
N GLY A 67 14.66 11.42 -4.17
CA GLY A 67 14.89 12.26 -2.99
C GLY A 67 16.36 12.37 -2.58
N SER A 68 17.14 11.30 -2.76
CA SER A 68 18.59 11.33 -2.54
C SER A 68 19.32 12.22 -3.55
N LYS A 69 18.87 12.25 -4.82
CA LYS A 69 19.46 13.09 -5.87
C LYS A 69 19.03 14.56 -5.80
N LEU A 70 17.87 14.82 -5.21
CA LEU A 70 17.32 16.16 -5.01
C LEU A 70 17.70 16.80 -3.68
N ASN A 71 18.31 16.06 -2.74
CA ASN A 71 18.59 16.48 -1.37
C ASN A 71 17.36 16.91 -0.56
N CYS A 72 16.16 16.42 -0.92
CA CYS A 72 14.93 16.63 -0.15
C CYS A 72 14.48 15.36 0.60
N GLY A 73 15.08 14.21 0.30
CA GLY A 73 14.67 12.91 0.83
C GLY A 73 13.27 12.48 0.39
N PRO A 74 12.79 11.31 0.87
CA PRO A 74 11.48 10.79 0.46
C PRO A 74 10.30 11.67 0.91
N LYS A 75 10.43 12.35 2.07
CA LYS A 75 9.39 13.22 2.64
C LYS A 75 9.10 14.47 1.79
N GLY A 76 10.00 14.83 0.88
CA GLY A 76 9.79 15.94 -0.04
C GLY A 76 8.81 15.62 -1.19
N PHE A 77 8.40 14.36 -1.31
CA PHE A 77 7.45 13.89 -2.33
C PHE A 77 6.09 13.60 -1.70
N GLY A 78 5.04 13.98 -2.42
CA GLY A 78 3.66 13.61 -2.12
C GLY A 78 3.12 12.66 -3.17
N PHE A 79 2.29 11.70 -2.77
CA PHE A 79 1.61 10.77 -3.66
C PHE A 79 0.34 10.23 -2.99
N ALA A 80 -0.64 9.83 -3.80
CA ALA A 80 -1.95 9.42 -3.32
C ALA A 80 -1.98 8.02 -2.69
N GLY A 81 -1.04 7.15 -3.06
CA GLY A 81 -0.89 5.83 -2.46
C GLY A 81 0.29 5.07 -3.06
N THR A 82 0.72 4.03 -2.37
CA THR A 82 1.71 3.08 -2.89
C THR A 82 1.06 2.16 -3.93
N LYS A 83 1.86 1.61 -4.84
CA LYS A 83 1.39 0.67 -5.88
C LYS A 83 2.23 -0.58 -5.85
N ASP A 84 1.64 -1.71 -6.23
CA ASP A 84 2.28 -3.02 -6.15
C ASP A 84 3.68 -3.06 -6.76
N ARG A 85 4.60 -3.72 -6.05
CA ARG A 85 5.98 -3.90 -6.50
C ARG A 85 6.02 -4.74 -7.77
N ARG A 86 5.41 -5.92 -7.76
CA ARG A 86 5.41 -6.88 -8.87
C ARG A 86 4.33 -6.54 -9.91
N ALA A 87 4.45 -5.38 -10.53
CA ALA A 87 3.57 -4.90 -11.58
C ALA A 87 4.27 -3.82 -12.42
N CYS A 88 3.67 -3.48 -13.56
CA CYS A 88 3.92 -2.21 -14.24
C CYS A 88 2.85 -1.22 -13.75
N THR A 89 3.26 -0.13 -13.11
CA THR A 89 2.31 0.79 -12.46
C THR A 89 2.60 2.22 -12.84
N VAL A 90 1.54 3.01 -13.03
CA VAL A 90 1.62 4.46 -13.20
C VAL A 90 0.86 5.14 -12.07
N GLN A 91 1.47 6.14 -11.45
CA GLN A 91 0.83 6.93 -10.40
C GLN A 91 1.21 8.39 -10.50
N ARG A 92 0.33 9.28 -10.02
CA ARG A 92 0.64 10.69 -9.85
C ARG A 92 1.53 10.89 -8.61
N VAL A 93 2.55 11.72 -8.76
CA VAL A 93 3.49 12.11 -7.69
C VAL A 93 3.71 13.62 -7.79
N CYS A 94 3.92 14.29 -6.66
CA CYS A 94 4.30 15.68 -6.63
C CYS A 94 5.60 15.90 -5.85
N VAL A 95 6.34 16.95 -6.19
CA VAL A 95 7.52 17.39 -5.45
C VAL A 95 7.54 18.92 -5.36
N LYS A 96 7.90 19.44 -4.19
CA LYS A 96 7.92 20.89 -3.94
C LYS A 96 9.17 21.55 -4.53
N ARG A 97 8.98 22.68 -5.23
CA ARG A 97 10.01 23.59 -5.77
C ARG A 97 11.08 22.87 -6.60
N GLN A 98 10.66 22.05 -7.55
CA GLN A 98 11.53 21.44 -8.56
C GLN A 98 11.03 21.78 -9.96
N THR A 99 11.93 21.73 -10.94
CA THR A 99 11.61 22.04 -12.34
C THR A 99 11.42 20.78 -13.17
N ALA A 100 10.52 20.85 -14.16
CA ALA A 100 10.27 19.77 -15.11
C ALA A 100 11.54 19.29 -15.82
N GLN A 101 12.41 20.22 -16.26
CA GLN A 101 13.66 19.86 -16.95
C GLN A 101 14.60 19.04 -16.05
N ARG A 102 14.71 19.41 -14.77
CA ARG A 102 15.53 18.68 -13.81
C ARG A 102 14.98 17.28 -13.59
N MET A 103 13.66 17.14 -13.44
CA MET A 103 13.01 15.84 -13.25
C MET A 103 13.15 14.95 -14.48
N GLN A 104 12.98 15.50 -15.68
CA GLN A 104 13.14 14.79 -16.95
C GLN A 104 14.56 14.20 -17.11
N ASN A 105 15.59 14.93 -16.68
CA ASN A 105 16.97 14.44 -16.74
C ASN A 105 17.21 13.18 -15.89
N PHE A 106 16.40 12.91 -14.87
CA PHE A 106 16.51 11.67 -14.09
C PHE A 106 16.10 10.42 -14.87
N ASN A 107 15.33 10.53 -15.96
CA ASN A 107 14.99 9.37 -16.80
C ASN A 107 16.22 8.65 -17.36
N LYS A 108 17.37 9.33 -17.48
CA LYS A 108 18.64 8.71 -17.90
C LYS A 108 19.29 7.83 -16.82
N MET A 109 18.92 8.02 -15.56
CA MET A 109 19.47 7.32 -14.39
C MET A 109 18.48 6.35 -13.76
N LEU A 110 17.20 6.45 -14.10
CA LEU A 110 16.17 5.53 -13.62
C LEU A 110 16.24 4.23 -14.41
N PHE A 111 16.34 3.11 -13.69
CA PHE A 111 16.24 1.77 -14.24
C PHE A 111 14.84 1.21 -13.97
N ASN A 112 14.16 0.68 -14.99
CA ASN A 112 12.79 0.17 -14.89
C ASN A 112 11.79 1.17 -14.26
N ALA A 113 12.02 2.46 -14.47
CA ALA A 113 11.16 3.54 -14.02
C ALA A 113 11.33 4.77 -14.92
N CYS A 114 10.30 5.59 -15.04
CA CYS A 114 10.31 6.80 -15.86
C CYS A 114 9.38 7.84 -15.23
N VAL A 115 9.73 9.13 -15.36
CA VAL A 115 8.88 10.26 -14.98
C VAL A 115 8.49 11.10 -16.19
N GLY A 116 7.24 11.57 -16.24
CA GLY A 116 6.71 12.34 -17.37
C GLY A 116 5.45 13.12 -17.03
N ASN A 117 4.82 13.73 -18.03
CA ASN A 117 3.54 14.47 -17.89
C ASN A 117 3.58 15.51 -16.76
N PHE A 118 4.57 16.39 -16.84
CA PHE A 118 4.85 17.43 -15.85
C PHE A 118 3.78 18.54 -15.88
N GLU A 119 3.34 18.97 -14.70
CA GLU A 119 2.38 20.05 -14.51
C GLU A 119 2.66 20.75 -13.17
N TYR A 120 2.68 22.08 -13.14
CA TYR A 120 2.83 22.82 -11.88
C TYR A 120 1.46 23.12 -11.28
N ARG A 121 1.32 22.93 -9.98
CA ARG A 121 0.10 23.19 -9.21
C ARG A 121 0.42 23.86 -7.88
N ARG A 122 -0.61 24.47 -7.27
CA ARG A 122 -0.52 25.13 -5.96
C ARG A 122 -0.64 24.16 -4.77
N ASN A 123 -1.28 23.02 -4.97
CA ASN A 123 -1.55 22.04 -3.91
C ASN A 123 -0.59 20.85 -4.00
N ASP A 124 -0.30 20.23 -2.85
CA ASP A 124 0.41 18.96 -2.76
C ASP A 124 -0.51 17.78 -3.12
N LEU A 125 0.05 16.57 -3.10
CA LEU A 125 -0.68 15.31 -3.12
C LEU A 125 -0.45 14.62 -1.78
N LYS A 126 -1.56 14.32 -1.11
CA LYS A 126 -1.58 13.56 0.13
C LYS A 126 -2.01 12.14 -0.16
N LEU A 127 -1.72 11.23 0.76
CA LEU A 127 -2.31 9.89 0.72
C LEU A 127 -3.84 10.02 0.59
N GLY A 128 -4.50 9.07 -0.05
CA GLY A 128 -5.95 9.02 -0.23
C GLY A 128 -6.58 9.99 -1.23
N ASP A 129 -5.82 10.91 -1.83
CA ASP A 129 -6.30 11.80 -2.91
C ASP A 129 -6.69 11.06 -4.21
N LEU A 130 -6.66 9.71 -4.23
CA LEU A 130 -7.11 8.90 -5.36
C LEU A 130 -8.54 8.40 -5.17
N MET A 131 -9.29 8.37 -6.27
CA MET A 131 -10.60 7.71 -6.29
C MET A 131 -10.48 6.17 -6.35
N GLY A 132 -9.41 5.66 -6.95
CA GLY A 132 -9.26 4.24 -7.23
C GLY A 132 -8.08 3.91 -8.12
N ASN A 133 -8.06 2.67 -8.60
CA ASN A 133 -7.05 2.13 -9.50
C ASN A 133 -7.72 1.40 -10.65
N GLU A 134 -7.14 1.57 -11.84
CA GLU A 134 -7.46 0.76 -13.01
C GLU A 134 -6.46 -0.40 -13.10
N PHE A 135 -6.99 -1.60 -13.27
CA PHE A 135 -6.21 -2.83 -13.35
C PHE A 135 -6.42 -3.47 -14.71
N THR A 136 -5.32 -3.72 -15.40
CA THR A 136 -5.25 -4.61 -16.56
C THR A 136 -4.50 -5.87 -16.13
N ILE A 137 -5.20 -6.99 -16.03
CA ILE A 137 -4.67 -8.24 -15.48
C ILE A 137 -4.75 -9.33 -16.53
N THR A 138 -3.62 -9.97 -16.81
CA THR A 138 -3.56 -11.17 -17.64
C THR A 138 -3.59 -12.40 -16.75
N LEU A 139 -4.66 -13.19 -16.86
CA LEU A 139 -4.75 -14.54 -16.31
C LEU A 139 -4.26 -15.51 -17.39
N ARG A 140 -3.19 -16.25 -17.09
CA ARG A 140 -2.61 -17.27 -17.98
C ARG A 140 -3.09 -18.65 -17.57
N ASP A 141 -3.06 -19.58 -18.52
CA ASP A 141 -3.44 -20.98 -18.33
C ASP A 141 -4.84 -21.14 -17.71
N CYS A 142 -5.82 -20.49 -18.34
CA CYS A 142 -7.19 -20.49 -17.85
C CYS A 142 -7.90 -21.83 -18.17
N HIS A 143 -8.46 -22.44 -17.12
CA HIS A 143 -9.22 -23.68 -17.19
C HIS A 143 -10.66 -23.44 -16.73
N PHE A 144 -11.61 -24.09 -17.40
CA PHE A 144 -13.04 -23.90 -17.15
C PHE A 144 -13.73 -25.21 -16.78
N GLN A 145 -14.73 -25.15 -15.91
CA GLN A 145 -15.50 -26.34 -15.54
C GLN A 145 -16.24 -26.89 -16.75
N GLY A 146 -16.20 -28.22 -16.95
CA GLY A 146 -16.82 -28.87 -18.11
C GLY A 146 -15.97 -28.84 -19.38
N GLU A 147 -14.70 -28.43 -19.31
CA GLU A 147 -13.83 -28.39 -20.50
C GLU A 147 -13.26 -29.74 -20.96
N GLN A 148 -13.46 -30.81 -20.18
CA GLN A 148 -12.87 -32.12 -20.43
C GLN A 148 -13.40 -32.75 -21.73
N GLY A 149 -12.50 -33.10 -22.64
CA GLY A 149 -12.83 -33.70 -23.94
C GLY A 149 -13.32 -32.73 -25.02
N LEU A 150 -13.35 -31.42 -24.75
CA LEU A 150 -13.71 -30.40 -25.73
C LEU A 150 -12.52 -30.03 -26.65
N THR A 151 -12.82 -29.68 -27.89
CA THR A 151 -11.82 -29.08 -28.79
C THR A 151 -11.45 -27.67 -28.32
N PHE A 152 -10.29 -27.16 -28.75
CA PHE A 152 -9.83 -25.82 -28.36
C PHE A 152 -10.85 -24.72 -28.71
N GLU A 153 -11.48 -24.78 -29.89
CA GLU A 153 -12.52 -23.82 -30.30
C GLU A 153 -13.76 -23.86 -29.39
N GLN A 154 -14.16 -25.06 -28.97
CA GLN A 154 -15.26 -25.24 -28.02
C GLN A 154 -14.90 -24.70 -26.64
N ARG A 155 -13.65 -24.92 -26.18
CA ARG A 155 -13.13 -24.34 -24.93
C ARG A 155 -13.13 -22.82 -24.96
N GLN A 156 -12.75 -22.21 -26.09
CA GLN A 156 -12.74 -20.75 -26.23
C GLN A 156 -14.16 -20.15 -26.19
N LYS A 157 -15.15 -20.80 -26.83
CA LYS A 157 -16.56 -20.38 -26.74
C LYS A 157 -17.10 -20.50 -25.31
N LEU A 158 -16.84 -21.63 -24.66
CA LEU A 158 -17.21 -21.86 -23.26
C LEU A 158 -16.58 -20.80 -22.34
N ALA A 159 -15.30 -20.49 -22.55
CA ALA A 159 -14.60 -19.44 -21.81
C ALA A 159 -15.30 -18.09 -21.93
N GLY A 160 -15.70 -17.70 -23.16
CA GLY A 160 -16.41 -16.44 -23.39
C GLY A 160 -17.75 -16.35 -22.66
N GLU A 161 -18.53 -17.43 -22.68
CA GLU A 161 -19.82 -17.52 -22.00
C GLU A 161 -19.67 -17.48 -20.47
N VAL A 162 -18.76 -18.30 -19.92
CA VAL A 162 -18.52 -18.38 -18.48
C VAL A 162 -17.99 -17.06 -17.92
N VAL A 163 -17.00 -16.47 -18.58
CA VAL A 163 -16.40 -15.18 -18.17
C VAL A 163 -17.41 -14.05 -18.30
N GLY A 164 -18.17 -14.00 -19.41
CA GLY A 164 -19.22 -13.00 -19.61
C GLY A 164 -20.27 -13.05 -18.51
N LYS A 165 -20.75 -14.24 -18.15
CA LYS A 165 -21.69 -14.43 -17.04
C LYS A 165 -21.09 -14.01 -15.70
N ALA A 166 -19.85 -14.44 -15.40
CA ALA A 166 -19.17 -14.11 -14.16
C ALA A 166 -19.00 -12.60 -13.97
N ILE A 167 -18.67 -11.86 -15.05
CA ILE A 167 -18.54 -10.40 -15.02
C ILE A 167 -19.88 -9.71 -14.77
N VAL A 168 -20.97 -10.19 -15.38
CA VAL A 168 -22.31 -9.64 -15.14
C VAL A 168 -22.73 -9.86 -13.68
N ASP A 169 -22.58 -11.09 -13.18
CA ASP A 169 -22.88 -11.44 -11.79
C ASP A 169 -22.06 -10.59 -10.81
N PHE A 170 -20.75 -10.47 -11.04
CA PHE A 170 -19.84 -9.68 -10.21
C PHE A 170 -20.16 -8.17 -10.24
N SER A 171 -20.54 -7.63 -11.41
CA SER A 171 -20.90 -6.21 -11.53
C SER A 171 -22.22 -5.88 -10.81
N GLN A 172 -23.17 -6.82 -10.77
CA GLN A 172 -24.46 -6.64 -10.10
C GLN A 172 -24.36 -6.89 -8.58
N LYS A 173 -23.75 -8.01 -8.19
CA LYS A 173 -23.68 -8.49 -6.80
C LYS A 173 -22.47 -7.98 -6.03
N GLY A 174 -21.48 -7.42 -6.71
CA GLY A 174 -20.23 -6.96 -6.12
C GLY A 174 -19.46 -8.08 -5.41
N PHE A 175 -18.68 -7.69 -4.42
CA PHE A 175 -17.88 -8.62 -3.61
C PHE A 175 -17.71 -8.10 -2.18
N ILE A 176 -17.42 -9.03 -1.26
CA ILE A 176 -17.08 -8.68 0.12
C ILE A 176 -15.72 -8.01 0.13
N ASN A 177 -15.64 -6.84 0.75
CA ASN A 177 -14.46 -5.97 0.72
C ASN A 177 -13.33 -6.46 1.67
N TYR A 178 -12.96 -7.73 1.58
CA TYR A 178 -11.93 -8.37 2.40
C TYR A 178 -10.56 -7.70 2.26
N TYR A 179 -9.80 -7.76 3.36
CA TYR A 179 -8.37 -7.56 3.34
C TYR A 179 -7.69 -8.73 2.64
N GLY A 180 -6.91 -8.44 1.61
CA GLY A 180 -6.13 -9.43 0.87
C GLY A 180 -4.97 -10.02 1.70
N LEU A 181 -4.45 -11.17 1.27
CA LEU A 181 -3.32 -11.85 1.93
C LEU A 181 -2.06 -10.98 2.05
N GLN A 182 -1.88 -10.00 1.15
CA GLN A 182 -0.80 -9.02 1.21
C GLN A 182 -0.78 -8.22 2.52
N ARG A 183 -1.94 -7.96 3.14
CA ARG A 183 -2.07 -7.26 4.43
C ARG A 183 -1.46 -8.04 5.59
N PHE A 184 -1.51 -9.37 5.50
CA PHE A 184 -1.03 -10.27 6.56
C PHE A 184 0.44 -10.68 6.37
N GLY A 185 1.04 -10.33 5.23
CA GLY A 185 2.42 -10.68 4.90
C GLY A 185 2.62 -12.18 4.61
N SER A 186 3.81 -12.53 4.11
CA SER A 186 4.17 -13.88 3.67
C SER A 186 5.34 -14.50 4.45
N PHE A 187 5.67 -13.95 5.62
CA PHE A 187 6.78 -14.43 6.46
C PHE A 187 6.37 -15.60 7.36
N ALA A 188 7.35 -16.16 8.07
CA ALA A 188 7.18 -17.29 9.02
C ALA A 188 6.08 -17.03 10.06
N ALA A 189 6.00 -15.79 10.56
CA ALA A 189 4.90 -15.33 11.39
C ALA A 189 4.05 -14.33 10.59
N SER A 190 2.73 -14.45 10.70
CA SER A 190 1.81 -13.51 10.08
C SER A 190 1.82 -12.16 10.80
N THR A 191 1.55 -11.10 10.05
CA THR A 191 1.60 -9.71 10.52
C THR A 191 0.56 -9.44 11.61
N ASP A 192 -0.62 -10.06 11.48
CA ASP A 192 -1.69 -10.05 12.47
C ASP A 192 -1.29 -10.77 13.77
N ALA A 193 -0.54 -11.88 13.69
CA ALA A 193 -0.10 -12.60 14.89
C ALA A 193 0.86 -11.74 15.73
N ILE A 194 1.72 -10.94 15.08
CA ILE A 194 2.59 -9.96 15.75
C ILE A 194 1.72 -8.87 16.39
N GLY A 195 0.76 -8.30 15.65
CA GLY A 195 -0.16 -7.28 16.15
C GLY A 195 -0.97 -7.74 17.37
N ARG A 196 -1.48 -8.97 17.33
CA ARG A 196 -2.19 -9.62 18.43
C ARG A 196 -1.33 -9.68 19.69
N LYS A 197 -0.07 -10.12 19.58
CA LYS A 197 0.89 -10.17 20.69
C LYS A 197 1.17 -8.79 21.28
N MET A 198 1.36 -7.78 20.42
CA MET A 198 1.52 -6.39 20.84
C MET A 198 0.30 -5.88 21.63
N LEU A 199 -0.92 -6.22 21.20
CA LEU A 199 -2.16 -5.84 21.88
C LEU A 199 -2.42 -6.62 23.17
N GLN A 200 -1.93 -7.86 23.28
CA GLN A 200 -2.00 -8.66 24.51
C GLN A 200 -1.03 -8.16 25.60
N GLY A 201 -0.06 -7.30 25.24
CA GLY A 201 1.04 -6.93 26.13
C GLY A 201 2.17 -7.96 26.19
N ASP A 202 2.09 -9.04 25.40
CA ASP A 202 3.17 -10.02 25.23
C ASP A 202 4.22 -9.49 24.25
N LEU A 203 4.98 -8.49 24.71
CA LEU A 203 6.00 -7.81 23.92
C LEU A 203 7.17 -8.74 23.57
N GLN A 204 7.47 -9.71 24.43
CA GLN A 204 8.48 -10.72 24.17
C GLN A 204 8.05 -11.59 22.99
N GLY A 205 6.84 -12.15 23.02
CA GLY A 205 6.31 -12.96 21.92
C GLY A 205 6.21 -12.18 20.61
N ALA A 206 5.90 -10.88 20.66
CA ALA A 206 5.91 -10.01 19.47
C ALA A 206 7.32 -9.90 18.85
N VAL A 207 8.35 -9.71 19.68
CA VAL A 207 9.75 -9.66 19.23
C VAL A 207 10.20 -11.02 18.68
N GLU A 208 9.84 -12.11 19.34
CA GLU A 208 10.17 -13.47 18.88
C GLU A 208 9.53 -13.77 17.52
N HIS A 209 8.26 -13.38 17.32
CA HIS A 209 7.58 -13.52 16.03
C HIS A 209 8.22 -12.66 14.93
N LEU A 210 8.65 -11.43 15.24
CA LEU A 210 9.36 -10.56 14.29
C LEU A 210 10.70 -11.16 13.84
N LEU A 211 11.38 -11.85 14.76
CA LEU A 211 12.65 -12.52 14.51
C LEU A 211 12.49 -13.98 14.06
N ALA A 212 11.27 -14.42 13.75
CA ALA A 212 11.02 -15.77 13.26
C ALA A 212 11.52 -15.98 11.82
N TYR A 213 11.93 -17.20 11.53
CA TYR A 213 12.36 -17.67 10.21
C TYR A 213 11.76 -19.07 9.96
N THR A 214 11.66 -19.47 8.69
CA THR A 214 11.18 -20.80 8.31
C THR A 214 12.35 -21.76 8.13
N ASP A 215 12.16 -23.02 8.49
CA ASP A 215 13.19 -24.07 8.33
C ASP A 215 13.54 -24.28 6.85
N VAL A 216 12.58 -24.10 5.95
CA VAL A 216 12.79 -24.14 4.49
C VAL A 216 13.80 -23.07 4.04
N ALA A 217 13.69 -21.84 4.56
CA ALA A 217 14.62 -20.77 4.21
C ALA A 217 16.02 -21.00 4.80
N LEU A 218 16.12 -21.66 5.96
CA LEU A 218 17.39 -22.04 6.58
C LEU A 218 18.07 -23.17 5.80
N ALA A 219 17.33 -24.23 5.45
CA ALA A 219 17.85 -25.34 4.64
C ALA A 219 18.37 -24.85 3.27
N ALA A 220 17.65 -23.90 2.65
CA ALA A 220 18.08 -23.24 1.42
C ALA A 220 19.35 -22.37 1.61
N ALA A 221 19.58 -21.83 2.81
CA ALA A 221 20.79 -21.07 3.13
C ALA A 221 22.02 -21.96 3.35
N ASP A 222 21.82 -23.17 3.89
CA ASP A 222 22.87 -24.16 4.14
C ASP A 222 23.22 -25.01 2.92
N GLY A 223 22.52 -24.82 1.79
CA GLY A 223 22.76 -25.53 0.53
C GLY A 223 22.14 -26.93 0.46
N ASN A 224 21.37 -27.32 1.48
CA ASN A 224 20.65 -28.60 1.54
C ASN A 224 19.28 -28.50 0.86
N ASN A 225 19.26 -28.11 -0.43
CA ASN A 225 18.04 -28.09 -1.23
C ASN A 225 17.63 -29.53 -1.58
N ALA A 226 16.96 -30.23 -0.66
CA ALA A 226 16.20 -31.42 -0.99
C ALA A 226 14.85 -31.00 -1.61
N ASP A 227 14.71 -31.18 -2.92
CA ASP A 227 13.45 -31.38 -3.69
C ASP A 227 12.25 -30.43 -3.54
N SER A 228 12.33 -29.32 -2.78
CA SER A 228 11.26 -28.33 -2.83
C SER A 228 11.48 -27.41 -4.03
N GLY A 229 10.62 -27.46 -5.04
CA GLY A 229 10.53 -26.47 -6.13
C GLY A 229 10.17 -25.06 -5.64
N ILE A 230 10.84 -24.58 -4.61
CA ILE A 230 10.63 -23.29 -3.94
C ILE A 230 11.92 -22.50 -4.08
N HIS A 231 11.93 -21.54 -4.99
CA HIS A 231 13.00 -20.57 -5.16
C HIS A 231 12.97 -19.55 -4.00
N VAL A 232 13.88 -19.71 -3.04
CA VAL A 232 14.10 -18.74 -1.96
C VAL A 232 15.12 -17.68 -2.41
N SER A 233 14.79 -16.40 -2.26
CA SER A 233 15.69 -15.30 -2.62
C SER A 233 16.98 -15.32 -1.77
N GLN A 234 18.10 -14.83 -2.32
CA GLN A 234 19.36 -14.77 -1.58
C GLN A 234 19.25 -13.94 -0.29
N ASP A 235 18.45 -12.86 -0.33
CA ASP A 235 18.22 -12.01 0.84
C ASP A 235 17.46 -12.75 1.95
N ASP A 236 16.49 -13.60 1.60
CA ASP A 236 15.73 -14.37 2.57
C ASP A 236 16.55 -15.51 3.19
N ARG A 237 17.46 -16.12 2.40
CA ARG A 237 18.47 -17.07 2.92
C ARG A 237 19.38 -16.39 3.95
N ASN A 238 19.92 -15.23 3.58
CA ASN A 238 20.79 -14.43 4.45
C ASN A 238 20.06 -13.99 5.73
N ARG A 239 18.78 -13.59 5.61
CA ARG A 239 17.92 -13.27 6.75
C ARG A 239 17.72 -14.49 7.66
N ALA A 240 17.35 -15.64 7.11
CA ALA A 240 17.13 -16.86 7.90
C ALA A 240 18.39 -17.27 8.68
N LYS A 241 19.56 -17.22 8.03
CA LYS A 241 20.86 -17.49 8.66
C LYS A 241 21.18 -16.50 9.79
N ALA A 242 20.97 -15.21 9.56
CA ALA A 242 21.19 -14.18 10.58
C ALA A 242 20.30 -14.39 11.82
N LEU A 243 19.01 -14.70 11.61
CA LEU A 243 18.06 -14.93 12.69
C LEU A 243 18.34 -16.24 13.44
N HIS A 244 18.79 -17.29 12.73
CA HIS A 244 19.25 -18.53 13.35
C HIS A 244 20.46 -18.31 14.26
N ILE A 245 21.46 -17.55 13.81
CA ILE A 245 22.63 -17.16 14.62
C ILE A 245 22.19 -16.40 15.87
N TRP A 246 21.28 -15.43 15.72
CA TRP A 246 20.73 -14.69 16.84
C TRP A 246 20.03 -15.62 17.85
N LYS A 247 19.17 -16.53 17.38
CA LYS A 247 18.40 -17.45 18.23
C LYS A 247 19.28 -18.47 18.98
N THR A 248 20.34 -18.98 18.34
CA THR A 248 21.19 -20.05 18.90
C THR A 248 22.36 -19.52 19.72
N LYS A 249 23.06 -18.51 19.21
CA LYS A 249 24.28 -17.96 19.84
C LYS A 249 24.03 -16.69 20.65
N GLY A 250 22.95 -15.95 20.38
CA GLY A 250 22.70 -14.63 20.99
C GLY A 250 23.72 -13.54 20.57
N SER A 251 24.50 -13.80 19.50
CA SER A 251 25.55 -12.89 19.03
C SER A 251 24.97 -11.89 18.02
N GLY A 252 24.73 -10.66 18.48
CA GLY A 252 24.17 -9.60 17.63
C GLY A 252 25.11 -9.14 16.51
N SER A 253 26.43 -9.07 16.76
CA SER A 253 27.41 -8.66 15.75
C SER A 253 27.47 -9.64 14.58
N GLU A 254 27.57 -10.94 14.86
CA GLU A 254 27.57 -11.98 13.81
C GLU A 254 26.26 -11.98 13.02
N ALA A 255 25.11 -11.86 13.70
CA ALA A 255 23.82 -11.82 13.01
C ALA A 255 23.70 -10.62 12.06
N LEU A 256 24.21 -9.45 12.47
CA LEU A 256 24.10 -8.21 11.70
C LEU A 256 24.99 -8.15 10.44
N GLU A 257 26.04 -8.98 10.39
CA GLU A 257 26.90 -9.15 9.19
C GLU A 257 26.16 -9.87 8.07
N PHE A 258 25.38 -10.91 8.40
CA PHE A 258 24.60 -11.67 7.42
C PHE A 258 23.26 -11.01 7.08
N LEU A 259 22.65 -10.27 8.01
CA LEU A 259 21.35 -9.66 7.78
C LEU A 259 21.45 -8.61 6.66
N PRO A 260 20.59 -8.63 5.62
CA PRO A 260 20.54 -7.55 4.63
C PRO A 260 20.07 -6.21 5.21
N ARG A 261 20.44 -5.07 4.58
CA ARG A 261 20.11 -3.73 5.10
C ARG A 261 18.62 -3.37 5.02
N LYS A 262 17.88 -3.97 4.08
CA LYS A 262 16.45 -3.72 3.86
C LYS A 262 15.54 -4.22 5.00
N PHE A 263 16.00 -5.20 5.79
CA PHE A 263 15.28 -5.73 6.96
C PHE A 263 15.48 -4.84 8.19
N THR A 264 14.91 -3.63 8.12
CA THR A 264 15.14 -2.58 9.12
C THR A 264 14.56 -2.94 10.49
N ALA A 265 13.40 -3.61 10.55
CA ALA A 265 12.79 -3.99 11.82
C ALA A 265 13.68 -4.98 12.59
N GLU A 266 14.05 -6.09 11.95
CA GLU A 266 14.89 -7.13 12.54
C GLU A 266 16.27 -6.57 12.93
N ARG A 267 16.85 -5.74 12.06
CA ARG A 267 18.13 -5.08 12.33
C ARG A 267 18.06 -4.21 13.57
N ASN A 268 17.08 -3.33 13.65
CA ASN A 268 16.96 -2.37 14.75
C ASN A 268 16.72 -3.09 16.10
N ILE A 269 15.88 -4.15 16.08
CA ILE A 269 15.64 -5.00 17.25
C ILE A 269 16.95 -5.66 17.73
N ILE A 270 17.66 -6.35 16.83
CA ILE A 270 18.92 -7.04 17.18
C ILE A 270 19.94 -6.03 17.69
N GLN A 271 20.06 -4.86 17.05
CA GLN A 271 20.95 -3.78 17.51
C GLN A 271 20.58 -3.27 18.91
N HIS A 272 19.30 -3.06 19.21
CA HIS A 272 18.84 -2.60 20.52
C HIS A 272 19.12 -3.62 21.61
N LEU A 273 18.73 -4.87 21.40
CA LEU A 273 18.88 -5.95 22.38
C LEU A 273 20.35 -6.36 22.58
N SER A 274 21.20 -6.19 21.55
CA SER A 274 22.65 -6.42 21.65
C SER A 274 23.43 -5.21 22.17
N SER A 275 22.78 -4.05 22.31
CA SER A 275 23.48 -2.83 22.73
C SER A 275 23.88 -2.88 24.20
N ARG A 276 25.16 -2.55 24.46
CA ARG A 276 25.70 -2.39 25.82
C ARG A 276 25.37 -0.99 26.33
N ASN A 277 24.95 -0.90 27.59
CA ASN A 277 24.75 0.41 28.22
C ASN A 277 26.11 1.10 28.38
N SER A 278 26.25 2.30 27.80
CA SER A 278 27.52 3.04 27.80
C SER A 278 27.98 3.47 29.20
N LYS A 279 27.06 3.54 30.18
CA LYS A 279 27.36 3.94 31.56
C LYS A 279 27.70 2.76 32.47
N SER A 280 27.04 1.62 32.32
CA SER A 280 27.23 0.44 33.19
C SER A 280 28.11 -0.64 32.56
N GLY A 281 28.35 -0.58 31.25
CA GLY A 281 29.08 -1.60 30.47
C GLY A 281 28.35 -2.95 30.34
N ARG A 282 27.16 -3.07 30.94
CA ARG A 282 26.33 -4.28 31.01
C ARG A 282 25.29 -4.33 29.91
N TYR A 283 24.78 -5.54 29.65
CA TYR A 283 23.71 -5.80 28.69
C TYR A 283 22.33 -5.63 29.34
N ASP A 284 22.06 -4.43 29.87
CA ASP A 284 20.83 -4.15 30.63
C ASP A 284 19.57 -4.15 29.75
N ARG A 285 19.72 -4.14 28.42
CA ARG A 285 18.63 -4.04 27.43
C ARG A 285 18.17 -5.37 26.85
N LYS A 286 18.73 -6.51 27.30
CA LYS A 286 18.36 -7.84 26.79
C LYS A 286 16.88 -8.18 26.96
N THR A 287 16.23 -7.61 27.97
CA THR A 287 14.83 -7.82 28.29
C THR A 287 13.97 -6.58 28.02
N ASP A 288 14.54 -5.55 27.39
CA ASP A 288 13.81 -4.32 27.04
C ASP A 288 13.08 -4.49 25.70
N TRP A 289 12.02 -5.30 25.74
CA TRP A 289 11.21 -5.62 24.56
C TRP A 289 10.45 -4.40 24.03
N GLN A 290 9.94 -3.56 24.93
CA GLN A 290 9.26 -2.33 24.55
C GLN A 290 10.21 -1.36 23.84
N GLY A 291 11.42 -1.16 24.38
CA GLY A 291 12.45 -0.34 23.73
C GLY A 291 12.87 -0.91 22.38
N ALA A 292 13.02 -2.23 22.27
CA ALA A 292 13.35 -2.89 21.00
C ALA A 292 12.28 -2.64 19.93
N LEU A 293 11.00 -2.83 20.26
CA LEU A 293 9.89 -2.50 19.36
C LEU A 293 9.84 -1.00 19.05
N MET A 294 10.19 -0.13 20.00
CA MET A 294 10.20 1.32 19.79
C MET A 294 11.24 1.79 18.76
N THR A 295 12.28 1.00 18.49
CA THR A 295 13.28 1.29 17.44
C THR A 295 12.77 1.08 16.02
N ILE A 296 11.67 0.34 15.85
CA ILE A 296 11.01 0.16 14.56
C ILE A 296 10.31 1.48 14.20
N PRO A 297 10.43 1.95 12.94
CA PRO A 297 9.69 3.13 12.50
C PRO A 297 8.21 3.01 12.83
N ARG A 298 7.62 4.06 13.43
CA ARG A 298 6.22 4.09 13.90
C ARG A 298 5.26 3.48 12.89
N ASN A 299 5.46 3.85 11.64
CA ASN A 299 4.66 3.42 10.52
C ASN A 299 4.56 1.88 10.44
N LEU A 300 5.72 1.23 10.34
CA LEU A 300 5.82 -0.22 10.30
C LEU A 300 5.28 -0.90 11.57
N ARG A 301 5.33 -0.23 12.74
CA ARG A 301 4.74 -0.77 13.97
C ARG A 301 3.21 -0.81 13.91
N LEU A 302 2.60 0.29 13.44
CA LEU A 302 1.14 0.39 13.33
C LEU A 302 0.58 -0.65 12.36
N MET A 303 1.30 -0.95 11.29
CA MET A 303 0.92 -1.99 10.32
C MET A 303 0.66 -3.36 10.98
N TYR A 304 1.42 -3.75 12.02
CA TYR A 304 1.16 -5.00 12.74
C TYR A 304 -0.20 -4.99 13.44
N VAL A 305 -0.50 -3.90 14.15
CA VAL A 305 -1.74 -3.75 14.91
C VAL A 305 -2.95 -3.59 13.97
N HIS A 306 -2.79 -2.88 12.86
CA HIS A 306 -3.80 -2.79 11.81
C HIS A 306 -4.08 -4.13 11.14
N ALA A 307 -3.06 -4.97 10.92
CA ALA A 307 -3.29 -6.32 10.39
C ALA A 307 -4.15 -7.16 11.34
N TYR A 308 -4.02 -7.01 12.67
CA TYR A 308 -4.95 -7.66 13.60
C TYR A 308 -6.38 -7.13 13.46
N GLN A 309 -6.57 -5.81 13.32
CA GLN A 309 -7.90 -5.25 13.02
C GLN A 309 -8.49 -5.83 11.72
N SER A 310 -7.66 -5.96 10.68
CA SER A 310 -8.03 -6.58 9.41
C SER A 310 -8.44 -8.04 9.55
N LEU A 311 -7.78 -8.82 10.42
CA LEU A 311 -8.14 -10.21 10.70
C LEU A 311 -9.54 -10.30 11.34
N VAL A 312 -9.78 -9.49 12.38
CA VAL A 312 -11.08 -9.45 13.05
C VAL A 312 -12.16 -9.03 12.05
N TRP A 313 -11.92 -7.96 11.28
CA TRP A 313 -12.85 -7.47 10.27
C TRP A 313 -13.19 -8.55 9.23
N ASN A 314 -12.19 -9.25 8.68
CA ASN A 314 -12.41 -10.34 7.71
C ASN A 314 -13.27 -11.45 8.31
N THR A 315 -12.99 -11.86 9.55
CA THR A 315 -13.73 -12.94 10.21
C THR A 315 -15.19 -12.56 10.43
N VAL A 316 -15.41 -11.33 10.89
CA VAL A 316 -16.77 -10.79 11.12
C VAL A 316 -17.52 -10.60 9.80
N ALA A 317 -16.87 -10.09 8.75
CA ALA A 317 -17.49 -9.94 7.44
C ALA A 317 -17.97 -11.30 6.88
N GLY A 318 -17.17 -12.35 7.05
CA GLY A 318 -17.57 -13.72 6.70
C GLY A 318 -18.79 -14.21 7.48
N LYS A 319 -18.82 -13.95 8.80
CA LYS A 319 -19.98 -14.28 9.66
C LYS A 319 -21.22 -13.50 9.25
N ARG A 320 -21.10 -12.18 8.99
CA ARG A 320 -22.18 -11.29 8.55
C ARG A 320 -22.79 -11.76 7.24
N TRP A 321 -21.96 -12.15 6.28
CA TRP A 321 -22.42 -12.70 5.00
C TRP A 321 -23.15 -14.04 5.19
N THR A 322 -22.59 -14.94 5.98
CA THR A 322 -23.19 -16.28 6.21
C THR A 322 -24.54 -16.20 6.92
N THR A 323 -24.72 -15.23 7.80
CA THR A 323 -25.93 -15.09 8.63
C THR A 323 -27.05 -14.36 7.90
N TYR A 324 -26.73 -13.27 7.20
CA TYR A 324 -27.74 -12.32 6.69
C TYR A 324 -27.59 -12.04 5.18
N SER A 325 -26.56 -12.56 4.51
CA SER A 325 -26.30 -12.38 3.07
C SER A 325 -26.31 -10.89 2.67
N ASP A 326 -27.03 -10.57 1.61
CA ASP A 326 -27.21 -9.29 0.94
C ASP A 326 -28.31 -8.40 1.55
N LYS A 327 -29.02 -8.88 2.57
CA LYS A 327 -30.09 -8.13 3.22
C LYS A 327 -29.52 -7.14 4.22
N VAL A 328 -30.07 -5.93 4.27
CA VAL A 328 -29.83 -4.97 5.36
C VAL A 328 -30.69 -5.37 6.56
N VAL A 329 -30.11 -5.38 7.75
CA VAL A 329 -30.81 -5.80 8.98
C VAL A 329 -30.73 -4.73 10.07
N GLU A 330 -31.66 -4.80 11.02
CA GLU A 330 -31.62 -3.95 12.20
C GLU A 330 -30.28 -4.11 12.94
N GLY A 331 -29.74 -2.99 13.41
CA GLY A 331 -28.45 -2.97 14.09
C GLY A 331 -27.22 -2.91 13.17
N ASP A 332 -27.37 -3.06 11.84
CA ASP A 332 -26.28 -2.78 10.89
C ASP A 332 -25.83 -1.32 11.00
N LEU A 333 -24.54 -1.07 10.80
CA LEU A 333 -23.98 0.28 10.92
C LEU A 333 -23.94 0.98 9.56
N VAL A 334 -24.25 2.27 9.55
CA VAL A 334 -24.11 3.18 8.41
C VAL A 334 -23.37 4.46 8.84
N LEU A 335 -22.66 5.09 7.91
CA LEU A 335 -21.93 6.34 8.17
C LEU A 335 -22.89 7.53 8.16
N VAL A 336 -22.83 8.36 9.22
CA VAL A 336 -23.75 9.49 9.41
C VAL A 336 -23.50 10.59 8.39
N ASN A 337 -22.24 10.95 8.13
CA ASN A 337 -21.91 12.07 7.24
C ASN A 337 -22.15 11.74 5.75
N GLU A 338 -21.81 10.53 5.31
CA GLU A 338 -22.05 10.06 3.94
C GLU A 338 -23.55 10.00 3.58
N HIS A 339 -24.43 9.83 4.59
CA HIS A 339 -25.87 9.73 4.39
C HIS A 339 -26.66 10.88 5.01
N ARG A 340 -26.00 12.00 5.32
CA ARG A 340 -26.63 13.20 5.89
C ARG A 340 -27.73 13.76 4.98
N ASP A 341 -27.60 13.60 3.66
CA ASP A 341 -28.61 13.98 2.66
C ASP A 341 -29.89 13.13 2.75
N LYS A 342 -29.78 11.88 3.21
CA LYS A 342 -30.93 11.00 3.46
C LYS A 342 -31.65 11.33 4.77
N GLU A 343 -31.07 12.18 5.62
CA GLU A 343 -31.59 12.55 6.94
C GLU A 343 -32.38 13.90 6.97
N LEU A 344 -32.54 14.58 5.81
CA LEU A 344 -33.20 15.88 5.62
C LEU A 344 -32.57 17.07 6.38
N SER A 345 -32.21 18.08 5.57
CA SER A 345 -31.94 19.51 5.85
C SER A 345 -30.53 19.96 6.28
N SER A 346 -29.95 20.72 5.35
CA SER A 346 -29.01 21.85 5.49
C SER A 346 -27.51 21.63 5.23
N ALA A 347 -27.11 22.34 4.16
CA ALA A 347 -25.84 22.99 3.85
C ALA A 347 -24.57 22.13 3.81
N GLY A 348 -24.13 21.90 2.57
CA GLY A 348 -22.91 21.21 2.22
C GLY A 348 -21.65 21.85 2.80
N ILE A 349 -20.66 20.97 3.05
CA ILE A 349 -19.27 21.32 3.19
C ILE A 349 -18.48 20.29 2.38
N THR A 350 -17.76 20.80 1.38
CA THR A 350 -16.70 20.11 0.66
C THR A 350 -15.43 20.08 1.53
N GLY A 351 -14.89 18.91 1.79
CA GLY A 351 -13.58 18.74 2.42
C GLY A 351 -13.58 17.64 3.48
N VAL A 352 -13.56 16.38 3.05
CA VAL A 352 -13.34 15.24 3.94
C VAL A 352 -11.83 15.09 4.13
N ASP A 353 -11.32 15.43 5.31
CA ASP A 353 -9.94 15.10 5.70
C ASP A 353 -10.00 13.69 6.33
N THR A 354 -10.08 12.67 5.47
CA THR A 354 -9.92 11.27 5.85
C THR A 354 -8.48 11.09 6.35
N THR A 355 -8.26 10.38 7.46
CA THR A 355 -6.88 9.99 7.81
C THR A 355 -6.55 8.72 7.04
N ILE A 356 -5.61 8.81 6.11
CA ILE A 356 -5.20 7.65 5.34
C ILE A 356 -4.03 6.96 6.03
N ASP A 357 -4.18 5.66 6.27
CA ASP A 357 -3.10 4.85 6.79
C ASP A 357 -2.01 4.65 5.74
N GLN A 358 -0.94 3.95 6.13
CA GLN A 358 0.23 3.80 5.26
C GLN A 358 -0.01 2.91 4.05
N ASP A 359 -1.16 2.25 3.98
CA ASP A 359 -1.54 1.33 2.91
C ASP A 359 -2.59 1.97 2.00
N GLY A 360 -2.85 3.28 2.16
CA GLY A 360 -3.85 3.97 1.36
C GLY A 360 -5.28 3.65 1.82
N GLU A 361 -5.46 3.14 3.05
CA GLU A 361 -6.77 2.89 3.62
C GLU A 361 -7.35 4.18 4.20
N MET A 362 -8.55 4.54 3.79
CA MET A 362 -9.32 5.57 4.48
C MET A 362 -9.71 5.03 5.86
N ILE A 363 -8.90 5.35 6.88
CA ILE A 363 -9.30 5.17 8.27
C ILE A 363 -10.05 6.43 8.65
N ILE A 364 -11.36 6.28 8.80
CA ILE A 364 -12.16 7.28 9.49
C ILE A 364 -11.70 7.26 10.94
N ASN A 365 -10.92 8.28 11.34
CA ASN A 365 -10.46 8.40 12.72
C ASN A 365 -11.60 9.02 13.55
N PRO A 366 -12.20 8.27 14.49
CA PRO A 366 -13.19 8.83 15.39
C PRO A 366 -12.56 9.79 16.42
N SER A 367 -11.26 9.62 16.72
CA SER A 367 -10.50 10.52 17.59
C SER A 367 -9.33 11.16 16.82
N GLY A 368 -9.48 12.43 16.44
CA GLY A 368 -8.49 13.22 15.70
C GLY A 368 -7.19 13.51 16.47
N THR A 369 -6.31 12.52 16.59
CA THR A 369 -4.93 12.78 17.02
C THR A 369 -3.96 12.66 15.86
N GLU A 370 -3.79 13.78 15.13
CA GLU A 370 -2.47 14.23 14.67
C GLU A 370 -2.41 15.71 14.21
N ASN A 371 -3.48 16.50 14.39
CA ASN A 371 -3.42 17.96 14.25
C ASN A 371 -4.24 18.63 15.34
N ALA A 372 -3.61 19.41 16.21
CA ALA A 372 -4.27 20.21 17.26
C ALA A 372 -5.18 21.34 16.71
N ASN A 373 -5.33 21.44 15.38
CA ASN A 373 -6.09 22.46 14.66
C ASN A 373 -7.15 21.87 13.70
N ALA A 374 -7.48 20.58 13.78
CA ALA A 374 -8.56 20.02 12.96
C ALA A 374 -9.93 20.42 13.56
N PRO A 375 -10.85 21.03 12.78
CA PRO A 375 -12.17 21.42 13.28
C PRO A 375 -13.02 20.20 13.63
N GLU A 376 -13.83 20.32 14.69
CA GLU A 376 -14.71 19.25 15.22
C GLU A 376 -15.77 18.73 14.22
N ALA A 377 -15.96 19.40 13.09
CA ALA A 377 -16.90 19.00 12.03
C ALA A 377 -16.38 17.86 11.12
N ASN A 378 -15.16 17.37 11.33
CA ASN A 378 -14.48 16.40 10.45
C ASN A 378 -14.58 14.94 10.94
N PHE A 379 -15.38 14.64 11.97
CA PHE A 379 -15.53 13.26 12.48
C PHE A 379 -16.66 12.54 11.76
N GLU A 380 -16.38 11.38 11.19
CA GLU A 380 -17.40 10.51 10.62
C GLU A 380 -17.73 9.39 11.62
N ARG A 381 -18.92 9.48 12.21
CA ARG A 381 -19.44 8.46 13.15
C ARG A 381 -20.34 7.50 12.39
N ALA A 382 -20.36 6.25 12.83
CA ALA A 382 -21.36 5.30 12.39
C ALA A 382 -22.48 5.24 13.41
N ARG A 383 -23.68 4.90 12.96
CA ARG A 383 -24.83 4.61 13.81
C ARG A 383 -25.50 3.31 13.39
N ALA A 384 -26.11 2.63 14.36
CA ALA A 384 -26.94 1.45 14.10
C ALA A 384 -28.29 1.85 13.48
N LEU A 385 -28.69 1.12 12.43
CA LEU A 385 -29.99 1.26 11.79
C LEU A 385 -31.11 0.71 12.68
N THR A 386 -32.25 1.40 12.68
CA THR A 386 -33.48 0.97 13.36
C THR A 386 -34.35 0.08 12.46
N ALA A 387 -35.22 -0.75 13.05
CA ALA A 387 -36.16 -1.57 12.28
C ALA A 387 -37.02 -0.77 11.27
N ALA A 388 -37.40 0.47 11.62
CA ALA A 388 -38.19 1.35 10.76
C ALA A 388 -37.42 1.82 9.51
N GLU A 389 -36.12 2.13 9.66
CA GLU A 389 -35.25 2.56 8.55
C GLU A 389 -34.90 1.39 7.62
N VAL A 390 -34.78 0.19 8.17
CA VAL A 390 -34.61 -1.02 7.35
C VAL A 390 -35.88 -1.28 6.54
N ALA A 391 -37.06 -1.13 7.15
CA ALA A 391 -38.34 -1.29 6.46
C ALA A 391 -38.60 -0.19 5.41
N SER A 392 -37.99 1.00 5.53
CA SER A 392 -38.14 2.09 4.57
C SER A 392 -37.41 1.85 3.24
N GLY A 393 -36.43 0.93 3.23
CA GLY A 393 -35.63 0.62 2.04
C GLY A 393 -34.69 1.75 1.58
N GLN A 394 -34.49 2.79 2.39
CA GLN A 394 -33.59 3.92 2.06
C GLN A 394 -32.10 3.55 2.08
N TYR A 395 -31.76 2.50 2.82
CA TYR A 395 -30.40 1.99 2.95
C TYR A 395 -30.24 0.71 2.16
N THR A 396 -29.12 0.61 1.46
CA THR A 396 -28.75 -0.57 0.69
C THR A 396 -27.59 -1.29 1.36
N ILE A 397 -27.33 -2.53 0.96
CA ILE A 397 -26.17 -3.29 1.47
C ILE A 397 -24.82 -2.62 1.17
N TRP A 398 -24.78 -1.69 0.21
CA TRP A 398 -23.61 -0.89 -0.15
C TRP A 398 -23.34 0.23 0.86
N ASP A 399 -24.33 0.62 1.63
CA ASP A 399 -24.22 1.66 2.66
C ASP A 399 -23.65 1.07 3.97
N VAL A 400 -23.83 -0.24 4.19
CA VAL A 400 -23.45 -0.95 5.41
C VAL A 400 -21.92 -0.96 5.60
N VAL A 401 -21.50 -0.57 6.80
CA VAL A 401 -20.11 -0.63 7.24
C VAL A 401 -19.95 -1.61 8.41
N LEU A 402 -18.75 -2.18 8.52
CA LEU A 402 -18.34 -2.98 9.67
C LEU A 402 -17.15 -2.30 10.37
N PRO A 403 -17.11 -2.33 11.71
CA PRO A 403 -16.06 -1.67 12.47
C PRO A 403 -14.74 -2.45 12.46
N GLN A 404 -13.64 -1.71 12.42
CA GLN A 404 -12.33 -2.16 12.84
C GLN A 404 -12.19 -1.93 14.35
N PRO A 405 -11.83 -2.94 15.15
CA PRO A 405 -11.79 -2.80 16.61
C PRO A 405 -10.88 -1.68 17.09
N GLY A 406 -11.37 -0.83 17.99
CA GLY A 406 -10.60 0.28 18.55
C GLY A 406 -11.32 0.92 19.74
N PHE A 407 -10.65 1.84 20.42
CA PHE A 407 -11.18 2.41 21.67
C PHE A 407 -12.29 3.45 21.49
N ASP A 408 -12.57 3.92 20.27
CA ASP A 408 -13.55 4.97 19.97
C ASP A 408 -14.46 4.56 18.79
N ILE A 409 -15.01 3.35 18.85
CA ILE A 409 -15.85 2.79 17.78
C ILE A 409 -17.17 2.24 18.32
N GLU A 410 -18.22 2.40 17.53
CA GLU A 410 -19.51 1.75 17.75
C GLU A 410 -19.54 0.38 17.08
N TYR A 411 -20.12 -0.59 17.79
CA TYR A 411 -20.34 -1.94 17.28
C TYR A 411 -21.81 -2.12 16.88
N PRO A 412 -22.10 -3.00 15.89
CA PRO A 412 -23.47 -3.30 15.48
C PRO A 412 -24.33 -3.73 16.67
N LYS A 413 -25.57 -3.23 16.76
CA LYS A 413 -26.51 -3.57 17.85
C LYS A 413 -27.32 -4.83 17.53
N ASN A 414 -26.66 -5.85 16.99
CA ASN A 414 -27.23 -7.14 16.62
C ASN A 414 -26.25 -8.28 16.96
N ASP A 415 -26.58 -9.51 16.56
CA ASP A 415 -25.76 -10.70 16.83
C ASP A 415 -24.32 -10.59 16.32
N ILE A 416 -24.08 -9.75 15.32
CA ILE A 416 -22.74 -9.51 14.77
C ILE A 416 -21.88 -8.72 15.78
N GLY A 417 -22.49 -7.79 16.52
CA GLY A 417 -21.83 -7.12 17.64
C GLY A 417 -21.42 -8.10 18.74
N ALA A 418 -22.30 -9.04 19.10
CA ALA A 418 -21.98 -10.09 20.05
C ALA A 418 -20.85 -11.01 19.56
N PHE A 419 -20.80 -11.29 18.26
CA PHE A 419 -19.74 -12.09 17.65
C PHE A 419 -18.36 -11.41 17.71
N TYR A 420 -18.26 -10.07 17.72
CA TYR A 420 -16.98 -9.41 17.99
C TYR A 420 -16.43 -9.80 19.36
N THR A 421 -17.27 -9.78 20.39
CA THR A 421 -16.88 -10.16 21.75
C THR A 421 -16.51 -11.64 21.83
N GLU A 422 -17.28 -12.51 21.19
CA GLU A 422 -17.00 -13.96 21.13
C GLU A 422 -15.66 -14.24 20.43
N PHE A 423 -15.47 -13.72 19.21
CA PHE A 423 -14.27 -13.99 18.42
C PHE A 423 -13.03 -13.40 19.09
N MET A 424 -13.05 -12.12 19.48
CA MET A 424 -11.90 -11.47 20.10
C MET A 424 -11.55 -12.07 21.47
N GLY A 425 -12.56 -12.51 22.22
CA GLY A 425 -12.39 -13.22 23.50
C GLY A 425 -11.86 -14.65 23.36
N SER A 426 -12.01 -15.26 22.18
CA SER A 426 -11.48 -16.61 21.92
C SER A 426 -9.95 -16.66 21.88
N GLU A 427 -9.38 -17.87 21.98
CA GLU A 427 -7.94 -18.09 21.79
C GLU A 427 -7.44 -17.61 20.43
N GLN A 428 -8.26 -17.79 19.38
CA GLN A 428 -7.93 -17.33 18.03
C GLN A 428 -7.89 -15.80 17.96
N GLY A 429 -8.88 -15.12 18.55
CA GLY A 429 -8.92 -13.66 18.64
C GLY A 429 -7.93 -13.05 19.64
N GLY A 430 -7.34 -13.87 20.51
CA GLY A 430 -6.28 -13.44 21.42
C GLY A 430 -6.76 -12.99 22.79
N GLY A 431 -7.97 -13.35 23.21
CA GLY A 431 -8.47 -12.99 24.55
C GLY A 431 -8.57 -11.48 24.79
N LEU A 432 -8.88 -10.71 23.74
CA LEU A 432 -9.02 -9.26 23.79
C LEU A 432 -10.49 -8.86 23.91
N ASP A 433 -10.74 -7.77 24.65
CA ASP A 433 -12.07 -7.19 24.77
C ASP A 433 -12.25 -6.05 23.74
N PRO A 434 -13.24 -6.14 22.83
CA PRO A 434 -13.54 -5.07 21.86
C PRO A 434 -13.87 -3.72 22.50
N PHE A 435 -14.50 -3.71 23.68
CA PHE A 435 -14.90 -2.47 24.36
C PHE A 435 -13.77 -1.86 25.20
N ASN A 436 -12.69 -2.61 25.43
CA ASN A 436 -11.51 -2.15 26.13
C ASN A 436 -10.25 -2.38 25.28
N MET A 437 -10.07 -1.51 24.28
CA MET A 437 -8.93 -1.55 23.35
C MET A 437 -7.81 -0.56 23.69
N ARG A 438 -7.92 0.20 24.79
CA ARG A 438 -6.81 1.04 25.28
C ARG A 438 -5.73 0.16 25.90
N ARG A 439 -4.47 0.48 25.61
CA ARG A 439 -3.30 -0.25 26.11
C ARG A 439 -2.37 0.69 26.84
N GLN A 440 -1.62 0.16 27.81
CA GLN A 440 -0.61 0.94 28.54
C GLN A 440 0.43 1.54 27.59
N TRP A 441 0.81 0.77 26.57
CA TRP A 441 1.62 1.29 25.47
C TRP A 441 0.73 2.05 24.48
N ARG A 442 0.74 3.39 24.61
CA ARG A 442 -0.11 4.29 23.81
C ARG A 442 0.04 4.12 22.29
N GLU A 443 1.25 3.78 21.81
CA GLU A 443 1.53 3.64 20.37
C GLU A 443 0.77 2.48 19.71
N VAL A 444 0.31 1.49 20.48
CA VAL A 444 -0.50 0.37 19.96
C VAL A 444 -1.99 0.53 20.25
N SER A 445 -2.38 1.62 20.91
CA SER A 445 -3.79 1.94 21.17
C SER A 445 -4.38 2.62 19.94
N LEU A 446 -5.20 1.87 19.19
CA LEU A 446 -5.87 2.37 18.00
C LEU A 446 -7.28 2.85 18.35
N SER A 447 -7.67 3.98 17.77
CA SER A 447 -9.01 4.55 17.83
C SER A 447 -10.05 3.64 17.18
N GLY A 448 -9.64 2.97 16.10
CA GLY A 448 -10.49 2.13 15.26
C GLY A 448 -10.98 2.88 14.02
N GLY A 449 -11.83 2.25 13.24
CA GLY A 449 -12.37 2.83 12.00
C GLY A 449 -13.56 2.04 11.47
N TYR A 450 -14.15 2.51 10.37
CA TYR A 450 -15.25 1.83 9.69
C TYR A 450 -14.87 1.50 8.25
N ARG A 451 -15.26 0.32 7.78
CA ARG A 451 -15.02 -0.11 6.40
C ARG A 451 -16.29 -0.68 5.79
N LYS A 452 -16.56 -0.28 4.54
CA LYS A 452 -17.70 -0.77 3.73
C LYS A 452 -17.67 -2.29 3.63
N PHE A 453 -18.80 -2.92 3.92
CA PHE A 453 -18.93 -4.38 3.93
C PHE A 453 -18.82 -4.97 2.52
N LEU A 454 -19.64 -4.48 1.60
CA LEU A 454 -19.58 -4.84 0.18
C LEU A 454 -18.97 -3.72 -0.66
N SER A 455 -18.49 -4.09 -1.83
CA SER A 455 -17.89 -3.18 -2.79
C SER A 455 -18.25 -3.56 -4.21
N LYS A 456 -18.35 -2.54 -5.08
CA LYS A 456 -18.55 -2.69 -6.52
C LYS A 456 -17.37 -2.13 -7.30
N PRO A 457 -17.15 -2.64 -8.53
CA PRO A 457 -16.34 -1.94 -9.52
C PRO A 457 -16.86 -0.52 -9.76
N LEU A 458 -15.94 0.42 -10.00
CA LEU A 458 -16.29 1.81 -10.32
C LEU A 458 -16.86 1.98 -11.73
N GLY A 459 -16.52 1.06 -12.63
CA GLY A 459 -16.90 1.11 -14.03
C GLY A 459 -17.12 -0.28 -14.62
N PRO A 460 -17.55 -0.35 -15.89
CA PRO A 460 -17.76 -1.61 -16.58
C PRO A 460 -16.45 -2.40 -16.70
N ILE A 461 -16.54 -3.71 -16.54
CA ILE A 461 -15.40 -4.62 -16.69
C ILE A 461 -15.38 -5.14 -18.12
N ASN A 462 -14.21 -5.03 -18.75
CA ASN A 462 -13.99 -5.53 -20.11
C ASN A 462 -13.05 -6.73 -20.08
N PHE A 463 -13.23 -7.67 -21.01
CA PHE A 463 -12.34 -8.81 -21.14
C PHE A 463 -12.04 -9.17 -22.58
N THR A 464 -10.84 -9.72 -22.82
CA THR A 464 -10.43 -10.29 -24.10
C THR A 464 -9.78 -11.65 -23.90
N LEU A 465 -10.14 -12.60 -24.76
CA LEU A 465 -9.56 -13.94 -24.76
C LEU A 465 -8.46 -14.01 -25.83
N HIS A 466 -7.33 -14.57 -25.45
CA HIS A 466 -6.17 -14.78 -26.33
C HIS A 466 -5.82 -16.26 -26.37
N GLU A 467 -5.49 -16.76 -27.56
CA GLU A 467 -4.81 -18.04 -27.72
C GLU A 467 -3.31 -17.81 -27.68
N TYR A 468 -2.57 -18.72 -27.04
CA TYR A 468 -1.11 -18.66 -27.01
C TYR A 468 -0.49 -20.06 -26.88
N LEU A 469 0.75 -20.16 -27.35
CA LEU A 469 1.58 -21.37 -27.26
C LEU A 469 2.72 -21.15 -26.26
N LYS A 470 3.42 -20.03 -26.39
CA LYS A 470 4.58 -19.68 -25.56
C LYS A 470 4.17 -18.99 -24.26
N SER A 471 4.64 -19.49 -23.12
CA SER A 471 4.24 -18.98 -21.79
C SER A 471 4.63 -17.53 -21.52
N ASP A 472 5.66 -17.03 -22.20
CA ASP A 472 6.22 -15.68 -22.07
C ASP A 472 5.59 -14.66 -23.03
N GLU A 473 4.67 -15.08 -23.92
CA GLU A 473 4.01 -14.21 -24.88
C GLU A 473 3.22 -13.10 -24.17
N GLN A 474 3.51 -11.83 -24.49
CA GLN A 474 2.92 -10.68 -23.80
C GLN A 474 1.71 -10.10 -24.55
N PHE A 475 0.53 -10.12 -23.93
CA PHE A 475 -0.72 -9.64 -24.56
C PHE A 475 -1.01 -8.15 -24.34
N VAL A 476 -0.40 -7.55 -23.31
CA VAL A 476 -0.67 -6.17 -22.90
C VAL A 476 0.59 -5.35 -23.06
N GLN A 477 0.50 -4.30 -23.89
CA GLN A 477 1.57 -3.34 -24.07
C GLN A 477 1.56 -2.30 -22.94
N THR A 478 2.73 -2.07 -22.35
CA THR A 478 2.90 -1.04 -21.32
C THR A 478 2.97 0.36 -21.92
N ASP A 479 2.71 1.39 -21.12
CA ASP A 479 2.79 2.78 -21.57
C ASP A 479 4.19 3.14 -22.08
N LEU A 480 5.25 2.60 -21.47
CA LEU A 480 6.62 2.81 -21.92
C LEU A 480 6.89 2.18 -23.29
N GLN A 481 6.34 0.98 -23.54
CA GLN A 481 6.43 0.32 -24.85
C GLN A 481 5.66 1.10 -25.92
N ARG A 482 4.47 1.64 -25.58
CA ARG A 482 3.69 2.50 -26.49
C ARG A 482 4.47 3.75 -26.88
N LEU A 483 5.06 4.45 -25.90
CA LEU A 483 5.87 5.63 -26.13
C LEU A 483 7.13 5.33 -26.96
N ALA A 484 7.80 4.21 -26.71
CA ALA A 484 8.94 3.78 -27.51
C ALA A 484 8.54 3.53 -28.96
N ARG A 485 7.43 2.81 -29.19
CA ARG A 485 6.90 2.54 -30.53
C ARG A 485 6.50 3.82 -31.27
N GLU A 486 5.84 4.75 -30.58
CA GLU A 486 5.45 6.04 -31.17
C GLU A 486 6.67 6.88 -31.56
N ARG A 487 7.71 6.90 -30.71
CA ARG A 487 8.97 7.58 -31.00
C ARG A 487 9.66 6.96 -32.21
N ASP A 488 9.73 5.63 -32.27
CA ASP A 488 10.41 4.92 -33.35
C ASP A 488 9.61 5.05 -34.67
N ALA A 489 8.28 5.08 -34.61
CA ALA A 489 7.41 5.37 -35.75
C ALA A 489 7.52 6.84 -36.23
N GLY A 490 7.71 7.78 -35.31
CA GLY A 490 8.01 9.18 -35.62
C GLY A 490 9.36 9.35 -36.29
N ALA A 491 10.40 8.69 -35.77
CA ALA A 491 11.74 8.68 -36.36
C ALA A 491 11.76 8.03 -37.76
N ALA A 492 10.97 6.98 -37.98
CA ALA A 492 10.81 6.37 -39.30
C ALA A 492 10.10 7.29 -40.31
N LYS A 493 9.15 8.13 -39.85
CA LYS A 493 8.52 9.15 -40.70
C LYS A 493 9.46 10.32 -41.03
N ASP A 494 10.31 10.73 -40.09
CA ASP A 494 11.31 11.77 -40.31
C ASP A 494 12.46 11.29 -41.23
N GLN A 495 12.78 9.99 -41.20
CA GLN A 495 13.74 9.37 -42.12
C GLN A 495 13.17 9.04 -43.50
N ALA A 496 11.85 8.94 -43.68
CA ALA A 496 11.22 8.75 -44.99
C ALA A 496 11.33 9.98 -45.93
N GLY A 497 11.87 11.10 -45.44
CA GLY A 497 12.29 12.26 -46.25
C GLY A 497 13.69 12.16 -46.86
N ALA A 498 14.47 11.12 -46.55
CA ALA A 498 15.78 10.88 -47.15
C ALA A 498 15.90 9.38 -47.49
N GLY A 499 15.78 9.07 -48.78
CA GLY A 499 15.65 7.71 -49.29
C GLY A 499 16.76 6.74 -48.85
N GLY A 500 16.33 5.53 -48.49
CA GLY A 500 17.20 4.39 -48.21
C GLY A 500 16.39 3.22 -47.67
N THR A 501 15.82 2.42 -48.57
CA THR A 501 15.15 1.16 -48.26
C THR A 501 16.13 0.17 -47.62
N GLY A 502 15.93 -0.15 -46.36
CA GLY A 502 16.66 -1.21 -45.65
C GLY A 502 15.69 -2.00 -44.78
N ASP A 503 15.12 -3.07 -45.34
CA ASP A 503 14.37 -4.08 -44.59
C ASP A 503 15.29 -4.75 -43.57
N LEU A 504 15.09 -4.43 -42.28
CA LEU A 504 15.63 -5.23 -41.18
C LEU A 504 14.59 -6.27 -40.80
N LYS A 505 14.66 -7.43 -41.46
CA LYS A 505 14.09 -8.68 -40.95
C LYS A 505 14.86 -9.06 -39.68
N ILE A 506 14.19 -9.03 -38.55
CA ILE A 506 14.67 -9.70 -37.34
C ILE A 506 14.41 -11.20 -37.58
N ASP A 507 15.49 -11.89 -37.89
CA ASP A 507 15.57 -13.34 -37.95
C ASP A 507 15.57 -13.87 -36.51
N ALA A 508 14.46 -14.46 -36.09
CA ALA A 508 14.38 -15.31 -34.91
C ALA A 508 13.96 -16.69 -35.39
N GLY A 509 14.92 -17.40 -35.99
CA GLY A 509 14.81 -18.83 -36.20
C GLY A 509 14.82 -19.54 -34.85
N GLU A 510 13.67 -20.11 -34.47
CA GLU A 510 13.61 -21.20 -33.52
C GLU A 510 12.57 -22.20 -34.02
N GLU A 511 12.99 -23.47 -34.04
CA GLU A 511 12.27 -24.63 -34.54
C GLU A 511 10.86 -24.71 -33.94
N GLN A 512 9.86 -24.90 -34.80
CA GLN A 512 8.49 -25.25 -34.39
C GLN A 512 8.52 -26.63 -33.74
N ASP A 513 8.55 -26.67 -32.41
CA ASP A 513 8.15 -27.86 -31.67
C ASP A 513 6.62 -27.97 -31.72
N ASP A 514 6.10 -28.68 -32.72
CA ASP A 514 4.68 -28.94 -32.99
C ASP A 514 3.94 -29.71 -31.87
N ARG A 515 4.51 -29.79 -30.67
CA ARG A 515 3.97 -30.53 -29.51
C ARG A 515 3.41 -29.65 -28.39
N GLN A 516 3.44 -28.32 -28.51
CA GLN A 516 2.90 -27.46 -27.45
C GLN A 516 1.37 -27.34 -27.54
N GLU A 517 0.69 -27.74 -26.47
CA GLU A 517 -0.76 -27.58 -26.34
C GLU A 517 -1.16 -26.09 -26.37
N LYS A 518 -2.16 -25.75 -27.19
CA LYS A 518 -2.73 -24.39 -27.22
C LYS A 518 -3.38 -24.05 -25.89
N LYS A 519 -3.01 -22.90 -25.32
CA LYS A 519 -3.52 -22.39 -24.04
C LYS A 519 -4.40 -21.16 -24.24
N ILE A 520 -5.25 -20.89 -23.25
CA ILE A 520 -6.14 -19.72 -23.22
C ILE A 520 -5.63 -18.75 -22.16
N ALA A 521 -5.44 -17.49 -22.56
CA ALA A 521 -5.22 -16.36 -21.67
C ALA A 521 -6.43 -15.43 -21.67
N LEU A 522 -6.71 -14.84 -20.52
CA LEU A 522 -7.78 -13.87 -20.30
C LEU A 522 -7.17 -12.55 -19.86
N VAL A 523 -7.35 -11.49 -20.63
CA VAL A 523 -7.00 -10.12 -20.22
C VAL A 523 -8.25 -9.45 -19.69
N LEU A 524 -8.20 -9.01 -18.44
CA LEU A 524 -9.30 -8.36 -17.73
C LEU A 524 -8.95 -6.90 -17.45
N ASN A 525 -9.87 -5.99 -17.77
CA ASN A 525 -9.77 -4.57 -17.42
C ASN A 525 -10.88 -4.21 -16.44
N MET A 526 -10.51 -3.69 -15.28
CA MET A 526 -11.46 -3.33 -14.22
C MET A 526 -10.97 -2.13 -13.41
N GLN A 527 -11.90 -1.29 -12.96
CA GLN A 527 -11.63 -0.16 -12.08
C GLN A 527 -12.18 -0.44 -10.69
N LEU A 528 -11.33 -0.33 -9.68
CA LEU A 528 -11.68 -0.51 -8.28
C LEU A 528 -11.45 0.78 -7.51
N ALA A 529 -12.26 1.03 -6.50
CA ALA A 529 -12.11 2.17 -5.60
C ALA A 529 -10.82 2.06 -4.76
N SER A 530 -10.47 3.16 -4.08
CA SER A 530 -9.39 3.15 -3.10
C SER A 530 -9.63 2.07 -2.03
N SER A 531 -8.53 1.49 -1.54
CA SER A 531 -8.55 0.47 -0.48
C SER A 531 -9.28 -0.84 -0.84
N GLN A 532 -9.54 -1.12 -2.13
CA GLN A 532 -10.04 -2.39 -2.64
C GLN A 532 -8.89 -3.22 -3.24
N TYR A 533 -8.93 -4.55 -3.04
CA TYR A 533 -7.89 -5.47 -3.49
C TYR A 533 -8.28 -6.19 -4.78
N ALA A 534 -7.49 -6.03 -5.84
CA ALA A 534 -7.70 -6.73 -7.11
C ALA A 534 -7.68 -8.26 -6.94
N THR A 535 -6.85 -8.78 -6.04
CA THR A 535 -6.80 -10.22 -5.72
C THR A 535 -8.10 -10.75 -5.12
N ILE A 536 -8.83 -9.94 -4.35
CA ILE A 536 -10.13 -10.32 -3.79
C ILE A 536 -11.22 -10.27 -4.86
N ALA A 537 -11.20 -9.24 -5.70
CA ALA A 537 -12.09 -9.14 -6.86
C ALA A 537 -11.89 -10.34 -7.83
N LEU A 538 -10.64 -10.70 -8.14
CA LEU A 538 -10.32 -11.88 -8.93
C LEU A 538 -10.77 -13.17 -8.25
N ARG A 539 -10.54 -13.32 -6.94
CA ARG A 539 -11.02 -14.48 -6.17
C ARG A 539 -12.52 -14.65 -6.33
N GLU A 540 -13.29 -13.56 -6.29
CA GLU A 540 -14.74 -13.59 -6.49
C GLU A 540 -15.10 -13.98 -7.93
N LEU A 541 -14.48 -13.35 -8.93
CA LEU A 541 -14.71 -13.63 -10.35
C LEU A 541 -14.40 -15.10 -10.70
N MET A 542 -13.46 -15.70 -10.00
CA MET A 542 -13.00 -17.06 -10.26
C MET A 542 -13.68 -18.13 -9.38
N LYS A 543 -14.71 -17.79 -8.58
CA LYS A 543 -15.42 -18.69 -7.63
C LYS A 543 -16.08 -19.95 -8.20
N ALA A 544 -15.87 -20.30 -9.47
CA ALA A 544 -16.19 -21.62 -9.98
C ALA A 544 -15.18 -22.66 -9.46
N ASP A 545 -15.14 -22.94 -8.15
CA ASP A 545 -14.51 -24.07 -7.41
C ASP A 545 -13.20 -24.70 -7.97
N GLY A 546 -12.40 -23.95 -8.72
CA GLY A 546 -11.32 -24.49 -9.54
C GLY A 546 -10.08 -23.62 -9.59
N VAL A 547 -10.03 -22.53 -8.81
CA VAL A 547 -8.83 -21.70 -8.71
C VAL A 547 -7.77 -22.43 -7.93
N LYS A 548 -6.92 -23.17 -8.64
CA LYS A 548 -5.57 -23.39 -8.15
C LYS A 548 -4.91 -22.02 -8.12
N ALA A 549 -4.90 -21.38 -6.95
CA ALA A 549 -4.03 -20.25 -6.74
C ALA A 549 -2.63 -20.70 -7.15
N PHE A 550 -2.10 -20.12 -8.22
CA PHE A 550 -0.69 -20.28 -8.53
C PHE A 550 0.04 -19.74 -7.30
N LYS A 551 0.49 -20.64 -6.42
CA LYS A 551 1.48 -20.28 -5.42
C LYS A 551 2.72 -19.98 -6.25
N PRO A 552 3.13 -18.71 -6.40
CA PRO A 552 4.41 -18.47 -7.02
C PRO A 552 5.42 -19.30 -6.22
N GLU A 553 6.22 -20.08 -6.91
CA GLU A 553 7.33 -20.87 -6.36
C GLU A 553 8.45 -19.98 -5.79
N PHE A 554 8.12 -18.75 -5.38
CA PHE A 554 9.03 -17.77 -4.84
C PHE A 554 8.62 -17.45 -3.40
N MET A 555 9.44 -17.91 -2.45
CA MET A 555 9.47 -17.29 -1.12
C MET A 555 10.40 -16.08 -1.20
N GLY A 556 9.79 -14.91 -1.25
CA GLY A 556 10.47 -13.62 -1.14
C GLY A 556 9.61 -12.54 -1.78
N GLY A 557 9.40 -11.38 -1.21
CA GLY A 557 9.97 -10.67 -0.06
C GLY A 557 9.65 -9.22 -0.37
N ARG A 558 9.13 -8.47 0.59
CA ARG A 558 8.65 -7.07 0.45
C ARG A 558 9.42 -6.22 -0.57
#